data_AF-A0A2V6FZC0-F1
#
_entry.id   AF-A0A2V6FZC0-F1
#
_cell.length_a   1.000
_cell.length_b   1.000
_cell.length_c   1.000
_cell.angle_alpha   90.00
_cell.angle_beta   90.00
_cell.angle_gamma   90.00
#
_symmetry.space_group_name_H-M   'P 1'
#
loop_
_entity.id
_entity.type
_entity.pdbx_description
1 polymer ?
#
loop_
_entity_poly.entity_id
_entity_poly.type
_entity_poly.pdbx_seq_one_letter_code
_entity_poly.pdbx_strand_id
1 'polypeptide(L)'
;MKTTVNIPDKMLRDAMRHTKAKTKREAIVKALEEMNRRHSQAELLKYTGKFESLMTNEEIEALDEEDWKSWTNTSKTYSFNKKKQ
;
A
#
# COMPACT_ATOMS: atom_id res chain seq x y z
N MET A 1 7.67 -15.61 -12.70
CA MET A 1 8.51 -16.44 -13.59
C MET A 1 9.47 -17.30 -12.77
N LYS A 2 9.94 -18.43 -13.33
CA LYS A 2 11.02 -19.24 -12.74
C LYS A 2 12.33 -18.84 -13.41
N THR A 3 13.34 -18.53 -12.60
CA THR A 3 14.65 -18.07 -13.07
C THR A 3 15.74 -18.73 -12.24
N THR A 4 16.85 -19.08 -12.87
CA THR A 4 18.04 -19.64 -12.20
C THR A 4 19.09 -18.53 -12.09
N VAL A 5 19.49 -18.21 -10.87
CA VAL A 5 20.49 -17.18 -10.57
C VAL A 5 21.54 -17.76 -9.62
N ASN A 6 22.81 -17.39 -9.79
CA ASN A 6 23.87 -17.77 -8.88
C ASN A 6 23.95 -16.72 -7.76
N ILE A 7 23.74 -17.16 -6.51
CA ILE A 7 23.75 -16.29 -5.33
C ILE A 7 24.78 -16.86 -4.36
N PRO A 8 25.71 -16.04 -3.83
CA PRO A 8 26.67 -16.49 -2.82
C PRO A 8 25.96 -17.06 -1.58
N ASP A 9 26.44 -18.21 -1.11
CA ASP A 9 25.78 -18.97 -0.03
C ASP A 9 25.67 -18.18 1.28
N LYS A 10 26.70 -17.38 1.59
CA LYS A 10 26.71 -16.48 2.75
C LYS A 10 25.61 -15.42 2.64
N MET A 11 25.49 -14.79 1.47
CA MET A 11 24.47 -13.76 1.22
C MET A 11 23.06 -14.32 1.36
N LEU A 12 22.82 -15.53 0.83
CA LEU A 12 21.52 -16.20 0.94
C LEU A 12 21.19 -16.56 2.40
N ARG A 13 22.18 -17.01 3.18
CA ARG A 13 22.02 -17.28 4.61
C ARG A 13 21.67 -16.01 5.40
N ASP A 14 22.33 -14.90 5.11
CA ASP A 14 22.03 -13.62 5.75
C ASP A 14 20.61 -13.14 5.39
N ALA A 15 20.21 -13.26 4.13
CA ALA A 15 18.86 -12.95 3.69
C ALA A 15 17.82 -13.82 4.42
N MET A 16 18.05 -15.13 4.54
CA MET A 16 17.18 -16.03 5.31
C MET A 16 17.10 -15.64 6.78
N ARG A 17 18.22 -15.28 7.42
CA ARG A 17 18.28 -14.83 8.81
C ARG A 17 17.47 -13.55 9.04
N HIS A 18 17.64 -12.55 8.17
CA HIS A 18 16.95 -11.26 8.29
C HIS A 18 15.45 -11.35 7.99
N THR A 19 15.07 -12.16 6.99
CA THR A 19 13.67 -12.32 6.58
C THR A 19 12.92 -13.40 7.37
N LYS A 20 13.64 -14.19 8.19
CA LYS A 20 13.14 -15.39 8.89
C LYS A 20 12.42 -16.38 7.96
N ALA A 21 12.81 -16.41 6.69
CA ALA A 21 12.19 -17.24 5.67
C ALA A 21 12.54 -18.72 5.87
N LYS A 22 11.57 -19.60 5.61
CA LYS A 22 11.77 -21.05 5.72
C LYS A 22 12.42 -21.63 4.47
N THR A 23 12.25 -20.96 3.33
CA THR A 23 12.78 -21.42 2.04
C THR A 23 13.68 -20.39 1.38
N LYS A 24 14.64 -20.85 0.57
CA LYS A 24 15.54 -19.99 -0.21
C LYS A 24 14.77 -19.02 -1.11
N ARG A 25 13.72 -19.49 -1.77
CA ARG A 25 12.86 -18.67 -2.65
C ARG A 25 12.17 -17.57 -1.86
N GLU A 26 11.57 -17.90 -0.72
CA GLU A 26 10.86 -16.93 0.12
C GLU A 26 11.80 -15.82 0.63
N ALA A 27 13.03 -16.17 1.02
CA ALA A 27 14.04 -15.19 1.43
C ALA A 27 14.34 -14.18 0.33
N ILE A 28 14.49 -14.65 -0.91
CA ILE A 28 14.77 -13.81 -2.08
C ILE A 28 13.57 -12.91 -2.38
N VAL A 29 12.36 -13.45 -2.38
CA VAL A 29 11.15 -12.65 -2.65
C VAL A 29 10.99 -11.54 -1.61
N LYS A 30 11.08 -11.86 -0.31
CA LYS A 30 10.99 -10.86 0.76
C LYS A 30 12.09 -9.80 0.69
N ALA A 31 13.31 -10.20 0.33
CA ALA A 31 14.41 -9.26 0.16
C ALA A 31 14.15 -8.26 -0.99
N LEU A 32 13.59 -8.74 -2.11
CA LEU A 32 13.23 -7.89 -3.25
C LEU A 32 12.04 -6.98 -2.95
N GLU A 33 11.01 -7.49 -2.27
CA GLU A 33 9.87 -6.68 -1.82
C GLU A 33 10.32 -5.54 -0.93
N GLU A 34 11.19 -5.83 0.04
CA GLU A 34 11.72 -4.83 0.95
C GLU A 34 12.62 -3.81 0.24
N MET A 35 13.45 -4.25 -0.72
CA MET A 35 14.24 -3.34 -1.56
C MET A 35 13.35 -2.39 -2.34
N ASN A 36 12.30 -2.91 -3.00
CA ASN A 36 11.35 -2.09 -3.76
C ASN A 36 10.61 -1.13 -2.83
N ARG A 37 10.18 -1.58 -1.64
CA ARG A 37 9.52 -0.73 -0.65
C ARG A 37 10.38 0.47 -0.27
N ARG A 38 11.68 0.26 -0.02
CA ARG A 38 12.63 1.34 0.31
C ARG A 38 12.84 2.29 -0.87
N HIS A 39 12.93 1.77 -2.10
CA HIS A 39 13.02 2.62 -3.29
C HIS A 39 11.77 3.48 -3.47
N SER A 40 10.57 2.90 -3.33
CA SER A 40 9.32 3.67 -3.38
C SER A 40 9.28 4.77 -2.32
N GLN A 41 9.73 4.48 -1.09
CA GLN A 41 9.84 5.49 -0.03
C GLN A 41 10.85 6.59 -0.38
N ALA A 42 11.99 6.23 -0.95
CA ALA A 42 12.99 7.20 -1.38
C ALA A 42 12.51 8.10 -2.53
N GLU A 43 11.70 7.56 -3.46
CA GLU A 43 11.06 8.36 -4.50
C GLU A 43 10.07 9.35 -3.91
N LEU A 44 9.27 8.95 -2.92
CA LEU A 44 8.34 9.87 -2.22
C LEU A 44 9.08 11.02 -1.53
N LEU A 45 10.27 10.76 -0.96
CA LEU A 45 11.09 11.81 -0.36
C LEU A 45 11.48 12.90 -1.35
N LYS A 46 11.58 12.62 -2.66
CA LYS A 46 11.86 13.66 -3.68
C LYS A 46 10.77 14.72 -3.81
N TYR A 47 9.59 14.45 -3.27
CA TYR A 47 8.45 15.36 -3.26
C TYR A 47 8.32 16.10 -1.92
N THR A 48 9.14 15.77 -0.92
CA THR A 48 9.18 16.53 0.33
C THR A 48 9.57 17.98 0.04
N GLY A 49 8.79 18.93 0.57
CA GLY A 49 8.97 20.36 0.33
C GLY A 49 8.48 20.89 -1.03
N LYS A 50 7.97 20.03 -1.93
CA LYS A 50 7.33 20.46 -3.20
C LYS A 50 5.84 20.72 -3.08
N PHE A 51 5.21 20.24 -2.00
CA PHE A 51 3.81 20.50 -1.74
C PHE A 51 3.68 21.91 -1.14
N GLU A 52 3.08 22.83 -1.89
CA GLU A 52 2.87 24.22 -1.47
C GLU A 52 1.81 24.34 -0.36
N SER A 53 0.80 23.46 -0.40
CA SER A 53 -0.12 23.24 0.70
C SER A 53 -0.58 21.78 0.72
N LEU A 54 -0.93 21.30 1.91
CA LEU A 54 -1.71 20.10 2.11
C LEU A 54 -3.05 20.56 2.68
N MET A 55 -4.12 19.83 2.39
CA MET A 55 -5.40 20.09 3.05
C MET A 55 -5.24 20.01 4.57
N THR A 56 -5.94 20.89 5.28
CA THR A 56 -6.00 20.83 6.74
C THR A 56 -6.84 19.63 7.18
N ASN A 57 -6.67 19.23 8.44
CA ASN A 57 -7.46 18.13 9.01
C ASN A 57 -8.97 18.42 8.93
N GLU A 58 -9.36 19.69 9.12
CA GLU A 58 -10.76 20.15 9.05
C GLU A 58 -11.34 20.01 7.64
N GLU A 59 -10.56 20.31 6.60
CA GLU A 59 -10.96 20.15 5.20
C GLU A 59 -11.13 18.67 4.84
N ILE A 60 -10.29 17.78 5.38
CA ILE A 60 -10.39 16.33 5.15
C ILE A 60 -11.65 15.77 5.82
N GLU A 61 -11.92 16.14 7.08
CA GLU A 61 -13.11 15.69 7.81
C GLU A 61 -14.41 16.15 7.12
N ALA A 62 -14.42 17.37 6.56
CA ALA A 62 -15.55 17.86 5.80
C ALA A 62 -15.81 17.03 4.52
N LEU A 63 -14.75 16.66 3.77
CA LEU A 63 -14.89 15.79 2.60
C LEU A 63 -15.37 14.39 2.98
N ASP A 64 -14.84 13.79 4.05
CA ASP A 64 -15.24 12.47 4.52
C ASP A 64 -16.73 12.46 4.96
N GLU A 65 -17.18 13.52 5.62
CA GLU A 65 -18.59 13.69 5.99
C GLU A 65 -19.50 13.83 4.77
N GLU A 66 -19.11 14.60 3.76
CA GLU A 66 -19.86 14.77 2.52
C GLU A 66 -19.97 13.46 1.74
N ASP A 67 -18.87 12.71 1.65
CA ASP A 67 -18.82 11.42 0.96
C ASP A 67 -19.69 10.36 1.68
N TRP A 68 -19.64 10.34 3.02
CA TRP A 68 -20.53 9.50 3.85
C TRP A 68 -22.01 9.87 3.69
N LYS A 69 -22.33 11.17 3.69
CA LYS A 69 -23.71 11.66 3.47
C LYS A 69 -24.20 11.25 2.08
N SER A 70 -23.34 11.29 1.05
CA SER A 70 -23.69 10.86 -0.31
C SER A 70 -24.09 9.38 -0.34
N TRP A 71 -23.25 8.48 0.21
CA TRP A 71 -23.47 7.03 0.19
C TRP A 71 -24.72 6.60 0.99
N THR A 72 -25.00 7.27 2.11
CA THR A 72 -26.21 7.01 2.91
C THR A 72 -27.49 7.52 2.25
N ASN A 73 -27.42 8.60 1.47
CA ASN A 73 -28.57 9.09 0.70
C ASN A 73 -28.85 8.21 -0.53
N THR A 74 -27.81 7.75 -1.24
CA THR A 74 -27.96 6.83 -2.38
C THR A 74 -28.51 5.47 -1.93
N SER A 75 -28.10 4.98 -0.76
CA SER A 75 -28.61 3.72 -0.21
C SER A 75 -30.05 3.81 0.32
N LYS A 76 -30.44 4.93 0.93
CA LYS A 76 -31.85 5.19 1.30
C LYS A 76 -32.76 5.27 0.10
N THR A 77 -32.35 5.98 -0.96
CA THR A 77 -33.13 6.10 -2.20
C THR A 77 -33.28 4.75 -2.93
N TYR A 78 -32.23 3.92 -2.97
CA TYR A 78 -32.29 2.55 -3.52
C TYR A 78 -33.23 1.62 -2.74
N SER A 79 -33.17 1.66 -1.40
CA SER A 79 -34.04 0.85 -0.52
C SER A 79 -35.51 1.27 -0.62
N PHE A 80 -35.78 2.57 -0.79
CA PHE A 80 -37.14 3.10 -0.91
C PHE A 80 -37.78 2.71 -2.25
N ASN A 81 -37.02 2.71 -3.35
CA ASN A 81 -37.55 2.36 -4.67
C ASN A 81 -37.81 0.84 -4.83
N LYS A 82 -37.02 0.00 -4.14
CA LYS A 82 -37.19 -1.48 -4.15
C LYS A 82 -38.42 -1.96 -3.36
N LYS A 83 -38.97 -1.15 -2.44
CA LYS A 83 -40.23 -1.44 -1.72
C LYS A 83 -41.49 -1.00 -2.47
N LYS A 84 -41.33 -0.29 -3.59
CA LYS A 84 -42.42 0.29 -4.40
C LYS A 84 -42.71 -0.50 -5.69
N GLN A 85 -41.93 -1.53 -6.00
CA GLN A 85 -42.23 -2.56 -7.00
C GLN A 85 -42.66 -3.84 -6.29
#